data_AF-A0A3P1ZBQ1-F1
#
_entry.id   AF-A0A3P1ZBQ1-F1
#
_cell.length_a   1.000
_cell.length_b   1.000
_cell.length_c   1.000
_cell.angle_alpha   90.00
_cell.angle_beta   90.00
_cell.angle_gamma   90.00
#
_symmetry.space_group_name_H-M   'P 1'
#
loop_
_entity.id
_entity.type
_entity.pdbx_description
1 polymer ?
#
loop_
_entity_poly.entity_id
_entity_poly.type
_entity_poly.pdbx_seq_one_letter_code
_entity_poly.pdbx_strand_id
1 'polypeptide(L)'
;MKNTFSKWIKPGALGVFALMAFAACSEDHFEIKDTGLGEQTLWESIKSNPELTDFADILQRTRVMKSENDNSSQLKAGELLTQMQSFTLWAPLNNTYNAKAWKDTLDAADRLRAEGTAAGKSAAQQIDYLVWQQFVGNHIARFNYEGLGREKRVRMFNAKKVLLSGSTFNGLPQSGASVSASNGTLHLLKGASPFAYNIYDYLSANPALHKISSDIKKPEYEKVDTLWERSPKGALNEYGQMVYIDTLINRYNLLLRASGADIRNEDSTYVALLPTNAAWQQAVEKVGKVYTYGSRYSYDWNGQGFQRNREQGTQYKLDGKMHSDPTRTLADSLREYAVQSNIIRNLFLAPYRIKGGEVMDSAALMHHVTHADSLIATGGLVFYNPAAKKEAPDANFNPTFAGLKPYRASNGYVFNMEEYRFDPAYTFVREISFLLSSNSNYYVAKSDNAVFKTGTTLRLTTNNHNKYRKVESEEEGAEPVYVGVEGDVEGDSYQRFEMQSERSDLTIDFRLPYVLSAAYRIKLIMVPSKINLDIVPDPETDTEVVKFDAEIIDDENRSSGKVTIDQTKGQFDQNKVNEIVLWNKYEFPKCYAGLPSNYVSFPRLRLTLPRKGRGPLLCKALNIVKVVVEPYRGE
;
A
#
# COMPACT_ATOMS: atom_id res chain seq x y z
N MET A 1 14.01 -22.54 53.74
CA MET A 1 15.36 -21.95 53.78
C MET A 1 15.24 -20.56 53.15
N LYS A 2 14.75 -19.52 53.83
CA LYS A 2 15.33 -18.77 54.97
C LYS A 2 16.79 -18.36 54.71
N ASN A 3 16.98 -17.16 54.16
CA ASN A 3 17.67 -16.02 54.80
C ASN A 3 17.72 -14.86 53.78
N THR A 4 16.79 -13.91 53.80
CA THR A 4 16.83 -12.62 54.54
C THR A 4 17.94 -11.67 54.09
N PHE A 5 17.58 -10.68 53.26
CA PHE A 5 18.11 -9.32 53.36
C PHE A 5 16.96 -8.32 53.23
N SER A 6 16.33 -8.06 54.37
CA SER A 6 15.75 -6.76 54.71
C SER A 6 16.91 -5.74 54.78
N LYS A 7 16.82 -4.44 54.57
CA LYS A 7 15.78 -3.48 54.95
C LYS A 7 16.34 -2.06 54.63
N TRP A 8 15.46 -1.07 54.41
CA TRP A 8 15.69 0.41 54.38
C TRP A 8 16.14 1.10 53.08
N ILE A 9 15.14 1.65 52.39
CA ILE A 9 15.20 2.92 51.66
C ILE A 9 14.73 4.02 52.62
N LYS A 10 15.50 5.10 52.80
CA LYS A 10 15.02 6.50 52.93
C LYS A 10 16.15 7.51 52.60
N PRO A 11 15.82 8.75 52.21
CA PRO A 11 16.48 9.52 51.16
C PRO A 11 17.55 10.49 51.70
N GLY A 12 18.60 10.75 50.91
CA GLY A 12 19.62 11.72 51.24
C GLY A 12 20.57 11.93 50.06
N ALA A 13 20.92 13.18 49.81
CA ALA A 13 21.56 13.66 48.60
C ALA A 13 23.06 13.31 48.49
N LEU A 14 23.59 13.62 47.29
CA LEU A 14 24.98 13.94 46.95
C LEU A 14 25.93 12.78 46.62
N GLY A 15 26.45 12.82 45.38
CA GLY A 15 27.89 12.68 45.16
C GLY A 15 28.34 11.57 44.22
N VAL A 16 28.82 11.99 43.04
CA VAL A 16 29.84 11.33 42.20
C VAL A 16 29.37 10.14 41.34
N PHE A 17 29.01 10.43 40.09
CA PHE A 17 29.00 9.43 39.01
C PHE A 17 30.43 9.14 38.57
N ALA A 18 30.90 7.94 38.85
CA ALA A 18 32.12 7.38 38.27
C ALA A 18 31.82 6.88 36.84
N LEU A 19 32.53 7.44 35.86
CA LEU A 19 32.60 6.96 34.48
C LEU A 19 33.27 5.57 34.44
N MET A 20 32.53 4.53 34.08
CA MET A 20 33.11 3.29 33.54
C MET A 20 32.86 3.24 32.04
N ALA A 21 33.97 3.33 31.28
CA ALA A 21 34.00 3.09 29.85
C ALA A 21 34.05 1.58 29.58
N PHE A 22 33.07 1.06 28.84
CA PHE A 22 33.23 -0.17 28.07
C PHE A 22 33.31 0.20 26.59
N ALA A 23 34.38 -0.26 25.93
CA ALA A 23 34.61 -0.07 24.51
C ALA A 23 33.72 -1.02 23.68
N ALA A 24 32.96 -0.47 22.74
CA ALA A 24 32.33 -1.20 21.64
C ALA A 24 32.52 -0.37 20.34
N CYS A 25 33.00 -1.03 19.28
CA CYS A 25 33.40 -0.41 18.02
C CYS A 25 32.20 -0.15 17.08
N SER A 26 32.02 1.09 16.62
CA SER A 26 32.25 1.51 15.23
C SER A 26 31.96 3.01 15.04
N GLU A 27 33.01 3.81 14.82
CA GLU A 27 33.04 5.12 14.13
C GLU A 27 32.17 6.31 14.60
N ASP A 28 31.94 6.48 15.91
CA ASP A 28 31.63 7.81 16.47
C ASP A 28 32.83 8.30 17.29
N HIS A 29 33.82 8.89 16.62
CA HIS A 29 34.90 9.59 17.32
C HIS A 29 34.38 10.93 17.85
N PHE A 30 33.96 10.94 19.11
CA PHE A 30 33.70 12.16 19.88
C PHE A 30 35.03 12.85 20.20
N GLU A 31 35.55 13.66 19.28
CA GLU A 31 36.55 14.68 19.67
C GLU A 31 35.83 15.80 20.43
N ILE A 32 35.65 15.61 21.74
CA ILE A 32 35.33 16.67 22.68
C ILE A 32 36.67 17.33 23.04
N LYS A 33 36.95 18.52 22.50
CA LYS A 33 38.08 19.35 22.96
C LYS A 33 37.55 20.59 23.68
N ASP A 34 38.20 20.88 24.79
CA ASP A 34 37.91 21.98 25.71
C ASP A 34 38.60 23.24 25.19
N THR A 35 37.99 23.91 24.22
CA THR A 35 38.39 25.27 23.82
C THR A 35 37.66 26.26 24.73
N GLY A 36 38.43 27.14 25.41
CA GLY A 36 37.97 28.06 26.45
C GLY A 36 36.50 28.49 26.35
N LEU A 37 35.72 28.09 27.36
CA LEU A 37 34.30 28.42 27.48
C LEU A 37 34.13 29.94 27.48
N GLY A 38 33.37 30.46 26.51
CA GLY A 38 32.96 31.87 26.53
C GLY A 38 32.14 32.18 27.78
N GLU A 39 32.12 33.43 28.24
CA GLU A 39 31.38 33.80 29.45
C GLU A 39 29.86 33.81 29.23
N GLN A 40 29.42 34.04 27.99
CA GLN A 40 28.00 34.09 27.61
C GLN A 40 27.49 32.74 27.14
N THR A 41 26.24 32.41 27.47
CA THR A 41 25.50 31.31 26.84
C THR A 41 25.24 31.59 25.36
N LEU A 42 24.95 30.54 24.58
CA LEU A 42 24.57 30.67 23.16
C LEU A 42 23.41 31.66 22.98
N TRP A 43 22.41 31.63 23.86
CA TRP A 43 21.30 32.57 23.80
C TRP A 43 21.72 34.04 24.04
N GLU A 44 22.62 34.28 24.99
CA GLU A 44 23.16 35.62 25.26
C GLU A 44 24.02 36.13 24.10
N SER A 45 24.83 35.27 23.48
CA SER A 45 25.61 35.60 22.28
C SER A 45 24.72 35.92 21.07
N ILE A 46 23.59 35.22 20.90
CA ILE A 46 22.63 35.53 19.83
C ILE A 46 21.94 36.87 20.09
N LYS A 47 21.42 37.08 21.31
CA LYS A 47 20.69 38.32 21.65
C LYS A 47 21.56 39.57 21.60
N SER A 48 22.85 39.45 21.89
CA SER A 48 23.79 40.57 21.83
C SER A 48 24.32 40.86 20.43
N ASN A 49 24.11 39.95 19.46
CA ASN A 49 24.58 40.13 18.09
C ASN A 49 23.53 40.86 17.22
N PRO A 50 23.81 42.09 16.75
CA PRO A 50 22.88 42.87 15.93
C PRO A 50 22.59 42.23 14.55
N GLU A 51 23.43 41.31 14.08
CA GLU A 51 23.25 40.58 12.82
C GLU A 51 22.32 39.36 12.95
N LEU A 52 21.84 39.03 14.15
CA LEU A 52 21.00 37.85 14.43
C LEU A 52 19.61 38.18 15.00
N THR A 53 19.21 39.45 14.99
CA THR A 53 17.95 39.91 15.60
C THR A 53 16.71 39.19 15.05
N ASP A 54 16.68 38.88 13.75
CA ASP A 54 15.56 38.14 13.15
C ASP A 54 15.50 36.69 13.62
N PHE A 55 16.66 36.05 13.77
CA PHE A 55 16.74 34.67 14.25
C PHE A 55 16.43 34.59 15.75
N ALA A 56 16.89 35.56 16.53
CA ALA A 56 16.60 35.68 17.96
C ALA A 56 15.08 35.74 18.22
N ASP A 57 14.34 36.57 17.47
CA ASP A 57 12.89 36.70 17.58
C ASP A 57 12.17 35.36 17.32
N ILE A 58 12.58 34.63 16.27
CA ILE A 58 12.01 33.31 15.95
C ILE A 58 12.31 32.30 17.08
N LEU A 59 13.53 32.26 17.60
CA LEU A 59 13.92 31.36 18.69
C LEU A 59 13.16 31.64 20.00
N GLN A 60 12.90 32.90 20.31
CA GLN A 60 12.15 33.30 21.50
C GLN A 60 10.69 32.84 21.46
N ARG A 61 10.12 32.75 20.25
CA ARG A 61 8.72 32.39 20.03
C ARG A 61 8.49 30.90 19.82
N THR A 62 9.45 30.19 19.22
CA THR A 62 9.31 28.77 18.86
C THR A 62 9.36 27.86 20.09
N ARG A 63 8.40 26.93 20.19
CA ARG A 63 8.35 25.89 21.24
C ARG A 63 9.23 24.70 20.88
N VAL A 64 9.93 24.13 21.86
CA VAL A 64 10.75 22.92 21.72
C VAL A 64 9.85 21.70 21.83
N MET A 65 9.49 21.10 20.70
CA MET A 65 8.48 20.03 20.65
C MET A 65 9.10 18.68 20.33
N LYS A 66 8.66 17.63 21.03
CA LYS A 66 9.05 16.24 20.72
C LYS A 66 8.23 15.64 19.57
N SER A 67 7.00 16.12 19.38
CA SER A 67 6.07 15.69 18.34
C SER A 67 5.01 16.76 18.10
N GLU A 68 4.28 16.65 16.99
CA GLU A 68 3.15 17.52 16.61
C GLU A 68 2.03 17.67 17.66
N ASN A 69 1.97 16.79 18.67
CA ASN A 69 0.92 16.78 19.68
C ASN A 69 1.48 16.86 21.10
N ASP A 70 2.71 17.38 21.21
CA ASP A 70 3.32 17.67 22.50
C ASP A 70 2.59 18.82 23.19
N ASN A 71 1.51 18.47 23.90
CA ASN A 71 0.68 19.41 24.66
C ASN A 71 1.40 19.95 25.91
N SER A 72 2.51 19.32 26.31
CA SER A 72 3.28 19.67 27.49
C SER A 72 4.41 20.67 27.21
N SER A 73 4.80 20.82 25.94
CA SER A 73 5.91 21.67 25.52
C SER A 73 5.68 23.15 25.86
N GLN A 74 6.27 23.62 26.96
CA GLN A 74 6.32 25.04 27.33
C GLN A 74 7.67 25.69 27.03
N LEU A 75 8.76 24.91 26.98
CA LEU A 75 10.11 25.40 26.77
C LEU A 75 10.26 26.05 25.39
N LYS A 76 10.79 27.28 25.35
CA LYS A 76 11.13 27.99 24.11
C LYS A 76 12.54 27.66 23.65
N ALA A 77 12.82 27.80 22.36
CA ALA A 77 14.15 27.49 21.83
C ALA A 77 15.24 28.41 22.41
N GLY A 78 14.94 29.69 22.65
CA GLY A 78 15.87 30.59 23.38
C GLY A 78 16.18 30.12 24.81
N GLU A 79 15.18 29.59 25.52
CA GLU A 79 15.34 29.04 26.88
C GLU A 79 16.17 27.74 26.87
N LEU A 80 15.96 26.88 25.87
CA LEU A 80 16.80 25.69 25.64
C LEU A 80 18.27 26.07 25.49
N LEU A 81 18.56 27.12 24.72
CA LEU A 81 19.92 27.62 24.46
C LEU A 81 20.55 28.35 25.66
N THR A 82 19.83 28.49 26.78
CA THR A 82 20.37 28.98 28.06
C THR A 82 20.76 27.82 29.00
N GLN A 83 20.29 26.60 28.74
CA GLN A 83 20.52 25.46 29.63
C GLN A 83 22.00 25.04 29.64
N MET A 84 22.44 24.42 30.75
CA MET A 84 23.78 23.84 30.95
C MET A 84 23.99 22.53 30.16
N GLN A 85 23.61 22.52 28.89
CA GLN A 85 23.85 21.43 27.95
C GLN A 85 24.70 21.97 26.80
N SER A 86 25.61 21.16 26.27
CA SER A 86 26.46 21.55 25.14
C SER A 86 25.70 21.45 23.82
N PHE A 87 25.66 22.55 23.06
CA PHE A 87 25.06 22.62 21.73
C PHE A 87 26.02 23.21 20.69
N THR A 88 25.78 22.86 19.43
CA THR A 88 26.29 23.64 18.30
C THR A 88 25.13 24.28 17.58
N LEU A 89 25.24 25.57 17.30
CA LEU A 89 24.21 26.33 16.61
C LEU A 89 24.78 26.97 15.35
N TRP A 90 24.10 26.80 14.22
CA TRP A 90 24.36 27.54 12.99
C TRP A 90 23.29 28.60 12.83
N ALA A 91 23.60 29.86 13.16
CA ALA A 91 22.62 30.94 13.13
C ALA A 91 22.64 31.65 11.76
N PRO A 92 21.51 31.71 11.04
CA PRO A 92 21.42 32.45 9.78
C PRO A 92 21.48 33.95 10.05
N LEU A 93 22.32 34.66 9.30
CA LEU A 93 22.44 36.11 9.38
C LEU A 93 21.17 36.81 8.89
N ASN A 94 20.87 37.97 9.46
CA ASN A 94 19.81 38.86 8.99
C ASN A 94 19.92 39.11 7.47
N ASN A 95 18.78 39.26 6.79
CA ASN A 95 18.67 39.46 5.34
C ASN A 95 19.21 38.33 4.44
N THR A 96 19.66 37.19 5.00
CA THR A 96 20.11 36.03 4.20
C THR A 96 19.03 34.97 4.01
N TYR A 97 17.87 35.14 4.64
CA TYR A 97 16.73 34.24 4.54
C TYR A 97 15.41 35.01 4.72
N ASN A 98 14.29 34.39 4.35
CA ASN A 98 12.96 35.00 4.52
C ASN A 98 12.47 34.86 5.96
N ALA A 99 13.03 35.66 6.88
CA ALA A 99 12.62 35.70 8.28
C ALA A 99 11.14 36.04 8.44
N LYS A 100 10.63 36.95 7.60
CA LYS A 100 9.23 37.38 7.63
C LYS A 100 8.26 36.20 7.47
N ALA A 101 8.53 35.27 6.56
CA ALA A 101 7.66 34.10 6.37
C ALA A 101 7.52 33.25 7.64
N TRP A 102 8.62 33.04 8.39
CA TRP A 102 8.58 32.29 9.65
C TRP A 102 7.87 33.05 10.76
N LYS A 103 8.08 34.37 10.85
CA LYS A 103 7.39 35.24 11.82
C LYS A 103 5.89 35.30 11.53
N ASP A 104 5.48 35.48 10.27
CA ASP A 104 4.08 35.46 9.85
C ASP A 104 3.40 34.11 10.16
N THR A 105 4.15 33.01 10.03
CA THR A 105 3.71 31.66 10.38
C THR A 105 3.45 31.52 11.88
N LEU A 106 4.38 32.01 12.72
CA LEU A 106 4.19 32.05 14.17
C LEU A 106 3.04 32.99 14.57
N ASP A 107 2.87 34.13 13.91
CA ASP A 107 1.73 35.03 14.13
C ASP A 107 0.40 34.33 13.83
N ALA A 108 0.36 33.47 12.80
CA ALA A 108 -0.82 32.67 12.50
C ALA A 108 -1.13 31.67 13.62
N ALA A 109 -0.11 31.02 14.19
CA ALA A 109 -0.29 30.15 15.35
C ALA A 109 -0.82 30.93 16.57
N ASP A 110 -0.30 32.13 16.81
CA ASP A 110 -0.75 32.99 17.91
C ASP A 110 -2.22 33.41 17.74
N ARG A 111 -2.63 33.77 16.52
CA ARG A 111 -4.04 34.07 16.19
C ARG A 111 -4.95 32.85 16.43
N LEU A 112 -4.60 31.69 15.89
CA LEU A 112 -5.37 30.45 16.06
C LEU A 112 -5.49 30.04 17.54
N ARG A 113 -4.43 30.26 18.33
CA ARG A 113 -4.43 29.99 19.76
C ARG A 113 -5.35 30.96 20.53
N ALA A 114 -5.39 32.22 20.11
CA ALA A 114 -6.25 33.24 20.71
C ALA A 114 -7.74 32.99 20.50
N GLU A 115 -8.14 32.21 19.49
CA GLU A 115 -9.54 31.77 19.30
C GLU A 115 -10.06 30.93 20.46
N GLY A 116 -9.17 30.30 21.26
CA GLY A 116 -9.53 29.53 22.44
C GLY A 116 -10.23 28.18 22.16
N THR A 117 -10.55 27.86 20.90
CA THR A 117 -11.21 26.62 20.49
C THR A 117 -10.24 25.43 20.51
N ALA A 118 -10.77 24.21 20.65
CA ALA A 118 -9.95 23.00 20.59
C ALA A 118 -9.29 22.82 19.21
N ALA A 119 -10.01 23.14 18.13
CA ALA A 119 -9.49 23.09 16.77
C ALA A 119 -8.38 24.13 16.53
N GLY A 120 -8.58 25.38 16.96
CA GLY A 120 -7.58 26.46 16.84
C GLY A 120 -6.31 26.15 17.62
N LYS A 121 -6.44 25.63 18.86
CA LYS A 121 -5.28 25.17 19.65
C LYS A 121 -4.51 24.06 18.94
N SER A 122 -5.20 23.05 18.40
CA SER A 122 -4.56 21.94 17.68
C SER A 122 -3.85 22.42 16.40
N ALA A 123 -4.47 23.32 15.64
CA ALA A 123 -3.87 23.91 14.45
C ALA A 123 -2.63 24.75 14.78
N ALA A 124 -2.68 25.56 15.85
CA ALA A 124 -1.54 26.33 16.33
C ALA A 124 -0.35 25.43 16.73
N GLN A 125 -0.62 24.29 17.38
CA GLN A 125 0.41 23.32 17.75
C GLN A 125 1.08 22.67 16.54
N GLN A 126 0.32 22.35 15.48
CA GLN A 126 0.89 21.84 14.23
C GLN A 126 1.84 22.86 13.60
N ILE A 127 1.50 24.15 13.66
CA ILE A 127 2.38 25.22 13.20
C ILE A 127 3.63 25.33 14.08
N ASP A 128 3.48 25.32 15.41
CA ASP A 128 4.62 25.38 16.33
C ASP A 128 5.61 24.23 16.04
N TYR A 129 5.08 23.01 15.84
CA TYR A 129 5.89 21.84 15.49
C TYR A 129 6.54 21.98 14.11
N LEU A 130 5.83 22.54 13.11
CA LEU A 130 6.40 22.80 11.79
C LEU A 130 7.59 23.76 11.87
N VAL A 131 7.47 24.87 12.59
CA VAL A 131 8.55 25.86 12.74
C VAL A 131 9.73 25.25 13.50
N TRP A 132 9.44 24.50 14.57
CA TRP A 132 10.46 23.76 15.30
C TRP A 132 11.19 22.75 14.40
N GLN A 133 10.47 21.90 13.69
CA GLN A 133 11.03 20.78 12.95
C GLN A 133 11.74 21.22 11.67
N GLN A 134 11.14 22.14 10.91
CA GLN A 134 11.66 22.54 9.60
C GLN A 134 12.70 23.66 9.68
N PHE A 135 12.60 24.55 10.67
CA PHE A 135 13.49 25.70 10.78
C PHE A 135 14.42 25.58 12.00
N VAL A 136 13.92 25.75 13.22
CA VAL A 136 14.79 25.92 14.40
C VAL A 136 15.64 24.69 14.71
N GLY A 137 15.02 23.51 14.79
CA GLY A 137 15.70 22.24 15.02
C GLY A 137 16.65 21.82 13.90
N ASN A 138 16.55 22.44 12.71
CA ASN A 138 17.46 22.25 11.58
C ASN A 138 18.75 23.08 11.69
N HIS A 139 18.87 23.91 12.73
CA HIS A 139 20.04 24.76 12.99
C HIS A 139 20.74 24.44 14.32
N ILE A 140 20.16 23.55 15.15
CA ILE A 140 20.71 23.16 16.46
C ILE A 140 21.18 21.71 16.40
N ALA A 141 22.39 21.42 16.87
CA ALA A 141 22.87 20.06 17.13
C ALA A 141 23.24 19.93 18.61
N ARG A 142 23.16 18.69 19.13
CA ARG A 142 23.70 18.37 20.46
C ARG A 142 25.21 18.17 20.35
N PHE A 143 25.93 18.53 21.41
CA PHE A 143 27.39 18.51 21.49
C PHE A 143 28.07 19.58 20.64
N ASN A 144 29.35 19.83 20.93
CA ASN A 144 30.18 20.79 20.22
C ASN A 144 30.75 20.17 18.94
N TYR A 145 30.54 20.84 17.82
CA TYR A 145 31.14 20.57 16.52
C TYR A 145 31.91 21.81 16.08
N GLU A 146 33.24 21.69 16.05
CA GLU A 146 34.10 22.70 15.45
C GLU A 146 34.11 22.56 13.92
N GLY A 147 34.10 23.69 13.21
CA GLY A 147 34.04 23.74 11.75
C GLY A 147 35.34 23.36 11.03
N LEU A 148 36.34 22.83 11.75
CA LEU A 148 37.68 22.59 11.21
C LEU A 148 37.94 21.08 11.05
N GLY A 149 37.67 20.53 9.86
CA GLY A 149 37.98 19.12 9.55
C GLY A 149 37.35 18.57 8.27
N ARG A 150 37.63 17.29 7.99
CA ARG A 150 37.04 16.47 6.90
C ARG A 150 35.50 16.50 6.96
N GLU A 151 34.86 16.16 5.84
CA GLU A 151 33.41 16.03 5.75
C GLU A 151 32.83 15.16 6.87
N LYS A 152 31.84 15.69 7.59
CA LYS A 152 31.14 15.01 8.69
C LYS A 152 29.63 15.15 8.53
N ARG A 153 28.88 14.12 8.91
CA ARG A 153 27.40 14.18 8.98
C ARG A 153 26.97 14.52 10.39
N VAL A 154 26.42 15.70 10.59
CA VAL A 154 25.92 16.17 11.89
C VAL A 154 24.45 15.80 12.01
N ARG A 155 24.07 15.18 13.13
CA ARG A 155 22.66 14.95 13.46
C ARG A 155 22.09 16.18 14.15
N MET A 156 21.11 16.79 13.50
CA MET A 156 20.40 17.97 13.98
C MET A 156 19.33 17.59 15.01
N PHE A 157 18.81 18.59 15.74
CA PHE A 157 17.82 18.38 16.80
C PHE A 157 16.47 17.87 16.26
N ASN A 158 16.15 18.22 15.02
CA ASN A 158 15.00 17.68 14.27
C ASN A 158 15.24 16.24 13.75
N ALA A 159 16.33 15.59 14.17
CA ALA A 159 16.79 14.26 13.76
C ALA A 159 17.31 14.14 12.31
N LYS A 160 17.29 15.21 11.51
CA LYS A 160 17.88 15.22 10.16
C LYS A 160 19.40 15.14 10.24
N LYS A 161 20.01 14.57 9.20
CA LYS A 161 21.47 14.51 9.05
C LYS A 161 21.89 15.54 8.01
N VAL A 162 22.80 16.43 8.38
CA VAL A 162 23.30 17.51 7.53
C VAL A 162 24.79 17.35 7.30
N LEU A 163 25.26 17.66 6.09
CA LEU A 163 26.68 17.65 5.75
C LEU A 163 27.36 18.92 6.26
N LEU A 164 28.39 18.76 7.07
CA LEU A 164 29.34 19.81 7.45
C LEU A 164 30.65 19.54 6.70
N SER A 165 31.12 20.51 5.93
CA SER A 165 32.35 20.39 5.13
C SER A 165 33.13 21.70 5.22
N GLY A 166 34.18 21.72 6.06
CA GLY A 166 35.04 22.88 6.30
C GLY A 166 34.27 24.20 6.44
N SER A 167 34.32 25.02 5.39
CA SER A 167 33.67 26.34 5.34
C SER A 167 32.17 26.34 5.03
N THR A 168 31.52 25.17 4.90
CA THR A 168 30.11 25.06 4.53
C THR A 168 29.31 24.15 5.47
N PHE A 169 28.06 24.52 5.70
CA PHE A 169 27.07 23.74 6.43
C PHE A 169 25.83 23.59 5.56
N ASN A 170 25.46 22.35 5.23
CA ASN A 170 24.36 22.03 4.31
C ASN A 170 24.48 22.72 2.93
N GLY A 171 25.71 22.88 2.44
CA GLY A 171 26.01 23.61 1.20
C GLY A 171 25.98 25.15 1.33
N LEU A 172 25.63 25.69 2.50
CA LEU A 172 25.66 27.13 2.75
C LEU A 172 27.00 27.57 3.36
N PRO A 173 27.56 28.72 2.94
CA PRO A 173 28.81 29.23 3.51
C PRO A 173 28.65 29.67 4.96
N GLN A 174 29.61 29.29 5.80
CA GLN A 174 29.79 29.83 7.15
C GLN A 174 30.50 31.20 7.06
N SER A 175 30.18 32.11 7.98
CA SER A 175 30.72 33.47 8.01
C SER A 175 31.59 33.69 9.24
N GLY A 176 32.84 34.11 9.03
CA GLY A 176 33.78 34.39 10.10
C GLY A 176 34.24 33.14 10.88
N ALA A 177 34.90 33.37 12.02
CA ALA A 177 35.25 32.32 12.96
C ALA A 177 34.05 31.99 13.87
N SER A 178 34.01 30.75 14.37
CA SER A 178 33.01 30.34 15.34
C SER A 178 33.17 31.09 16.67
N VAL A 179 32.06 31.42 17.31
CA VAL A 179 32.00 32.05 18.63
C VAL A 179 31.84 30.97 19.69
N SER A 180 32.77 30.94 20.64
CA SER A 180 32.71 30.03 21.80
C SER A 180 31.76 30.62 22.86
N ALA A 181 30.81 29.83 23.31
CA ALA A 181 29.85 30.16 24.36
C ALA A 181 30.03 29.20 25.56
N SER A 182 29.51 29.57 26.73
CA SER A 182 29.61 28.77 27.96
C SER A 182 28.93 27.41 27.87
N ASN A 183 27.97 27.27 26.94
CA ASN A 183 27.23 26.04 26.68
C ASN A 183 27.33 25.60 25.20
N GLY A 184 28.39 26.00 24.50
CA GLY A 184 28.80 25.38 23.24
C GLY A 184 29.34 26.32 22.19
N THR A 185 29.02 26.10 20.91
CA THR A 185 29.61 26.83 19.78
C THR A 185 28.57 27.43 18.86
N LEU A 186 28.72 28.71 18.54
CA LEU A 186 27.90 29.45 17.58
C LEU A 186 28.67 29.67 16.28
N HIS A 187 28.08 29.22 15.17
CA HIS A 187 28.54 29.50 13.81
C HIS A 187 27.54 30.43 13.12
N LEU A 188 28.04 31.37 12.31
CA LEU A 188 27.18 32.26 11.53
C LEU A 188 27.03 31.70 10.11
N LEU A 189 25.82 31.73 9.56
CA LEU A 189 25.47 31.11 8.28
C LEU A 189 24.92 32.14 7.28
N LYS A 190 25.40 32.10 6.04
CA LYS A 190 24.91 32.97 4.95
C LYS A 190 23.65 32.41 4.29
N GLY A 191 22.60 32.22 5.09
CA GLY A 191 21.30 31.71 4.68
C GLY A 191 20.73 30.74 5.70
N ALA A 192 19.44 30.43 5.58
CA ALA A 192 18.81 29.38 6.39
C ALA A 192 19.12 28.00 5.82
N SER A 193 19.62 27.10 6.68
CA SER A 193 19.88 25.70 6.34
C SER A 193 18.65 25.06 5.67
N PRO A 194 18.76 24.58 4.41
CA PRO A 194 17.64 23.96 3.71
C PRO A 194 17.09 22.75 4.48
N PHE A 195 15.77 22.67 4.61
CA PHE A 195 15.14 21.52 5.24
C PHE A 195 15.09 20.34 4.25
N ALA A 196 15.62 19.19 4.66
CA ALA A 196 15.55 17.97 3.88
C ALA A 196 14.19 17.28 4.10
N TYR A 197 13.21 17.59 3.26
CA TYR A 197 11.87 16.99 3.33
C TYR A 197 11.93 15.46 3.17
N ASN A 198 11.28 14.72 4.06
CA ASN A 198 10.89 13.35 3.75
C ASN A 198 9.73 13.37 2.74
N ILE A 199 9.38 12.21 2.19
CA ILE A 199 8.31 12.11 1.18
C ILE A 199 6.97 12.63 1.72
N TYR A 200 6.66 12.41 3.00
CA TYR A 200 5.42 12.89 3.61
C TYR A 200 5.36 14.42 3.77
N ASP A 201 6.46 15.05 4.16
CA ASP A 201 6.57 16.50 4.28
C ASP A 201 6.58 17.15 2.88
N TYR A 202 7.25 16.49 1.92
CA TYR A 202 7.33 16.93 0.53
C TYR A 202 5.96 17.05 -0.14
N LEU A 203 5.02 16.14 0.17
CA LEU A 203 3.63 16.22 -0.31
C LEU A 203 3.00 17.59 -0.02
N SER A 204 3.25 18.17 1.16
CA SER A 204 2.70 19.47 1.54
C SER A 204 3.57 20.64 1.12
N ALA A 205 4.88 20.43 0.99
CA ALA A 205 5.81 21.47 0.57
C ALA A 205 5.72 21.79 -0.92
N ASN A 206 5.30 20.84 -1.76
CA ASN A 206 5.20 21.01 -3.21
C ASN A 206 3.76 21.37 -3.65
N PRO A 207 3.50 22.61 -4.12
CA PRO A 207 2.16 23.02 -4.56
C PRO A 207 1.60 22.18 -5.72
N ALA A 208 2.47 21.61 -6.54
CA ALA A 208 2.06 20.72 -7.64
C ALA A 208 1.42 19.42 -7.16
N LEU A 209 1.58 19.05 -5.87
CA LEU A 209 1.03 17.85 -5.26
C LEU A 209 -0.15 18.15 -4.32
N HIS A 210 -0.65 19.40 -4.28
CA HIS A 210 -1.67 19.82 -3.34
C HIS A 210 -2.90 18.90 -3.32
N LYS A 211 -3.47 18.51 -4.47
CA LYS A 211 -4.68 17.66 -4.52
C LYS A 211 -4.45 16.30 -3.84
N ILE A 212 -3.39 15.58 -4.21
CA ILE A 212 -3.07 14.29 -3.59
C ILE A 212 -2.69 14.45 -2.11
N SER A 213 -1.96 15.51 -1.76
CA SER A 213 -1.65 15.81 -0.35
C SER A 213 -2.93 16.04 0.46
N SER A 214 -3.90 16.79 -0.06
CA SER A 214 -5.19 17.01 0.59
C SER A 214 -5.97 15.71 0.77
N ASP A 215 -5.97 14.83 -0.23
CA ASP A 215 -6.65 13.53 -0.14
C ASP A 215 -5.99 12.58 0.87
N ILE A 216 -4.65 12.49 0.88
CA ILE A 216 -3.91 11.68 1.85
C ILE A 216 -4.14 12.21 3.27
N LYS A 217 -4.05 13.52 3.48
CA LYS A 217 -4.07 14.15 4.81
C LYS A 217 -5.48 14.52 5.30
N LYS A 218 -6.54 13.95 4.73
CA LYS A 218 -7.91 14.12 5.26
C LYS A 218 -7.94 13.67 6.74
N PRO A 219 -8.56 14.45 7.65
CA PRO A 219 -8.58 14.12 9.09
C PRO A 219 -9.15 12.73 9.41
N GLU A 220 -10.06 12.23 8.59
CA GLU A 220 -10.65 10.89 8.73
C GLU A 220 -9.64 9.74 8.59
N TYR A 221 -8.51 9.96 7.88
CA TYR A 221 -7.47 8.95 7.67
C TYR A 221 -6.33 9.03 8.68
N GLU A 222 -6.12 10.17 9.33
CA GLU A 222 -5.13 10.29 10.40
C GLU A 222 -5.65 9.66 11.69
N LYS A 223 -4.92 8.67 12.20
CA LYS A 223 -5.26 7.95 13.42
C LYS A 223 -4.15 8.08 14.45
N VAL A 224 -4.56 8.18 15.71
CA VAL A 224 -3.70 8.26 16.87
C VAL A 224 -4.19 7.22 17.86
N ASP A 225 -3.39 6.18 18.06
CA ASP A 225 -3.66 5.15 19.07
C ASP A 225 -2.79 5.41 20.29
N THR A 226 -3.40 5.51 21.47
CA THR A 226 -2.64 5.59 22.71
C THR A 226 -2.18 4.19 23.13
N LEU A 227 -0.87 4.03 23.32
CA LEU A 227 -0.24 2.78 23.73
C LEU A 227 -0.16 2.69 25.25
N TRP A 228 -1.31 2.67 25.92
CA TRP A 228 -1.41 2.71 27.40
C TRP A 228 -0.48 1.71 28.11
N GLU A 229 -0.35 0.49 27.60
CA GLU A 229 0.49 -0.54 28.24
C GLU A 229 2.00 -0.27 28.13
N ARG A 230 2.42 0.57 27.18
CA ARG A 230 3.82 0.96 27.00
C ARG A 230 4.12 2.32 27.63
N SER A 231 3.08 3.11 27.91
CA SER A 231 3.17 4.40 28.58
C SER A 231 3.69 4.25 30.02
N PRO A 232 4.69 5.05 30.46
CA PRO A 232 5.16 5.05 31.84
C PRO A 232 4.03 5.30 32.84
N LYS A 233 3.75 4.30 33.69
CA LYS A 233 2.70 4.34 34.72
C LYS A 233 3.10 5.26 35.88
N GLY A 234 2.18 6.12 36.30
CA GLY A 234 2.32 7.03 37.43
C GLY A 234 1.49 6.60 38.63
N ALA A 235 0.98 7.58 39.39
CA ALA A 235 0.10 7.34 40.53
C ALA A 235 -1.35 7.08 40.09
N LEU A 236 -2.17 6.49 40.96
CA LEU A 236 -3.61 6.45 40.77
C LEU A 236 -4.22 7.83 41.10
N ASN A 237 -5.24 8.25 40.36
CA ASN A 237 -6.05 9.42 40.73
C ASN A 237 -7.00 9.09 41.89
N GLU A 238 -7.78 10.09 42.33
CA GLU A 238 -8.74 9.96 43.42
C GLU A 238 -9.86 8.92 43.18
N TYR A 239 -10.05 8.50 41.93
CA TYR A 239 -11.02 7.47 41.53
C TYR A 239 -10.37 6.09 41.35
N GLY A 240 -9.10 5.92 41.74
CA GLY A 240 -8.36 4.66 41.59
C GLY A 240 -7.95 4.34 40.15
N GLN A 241 -8.00 5.31 39.23
CA GLN A 241 -7.61 5.14 37.83
C GLN A 241 -6.13 5.48 37.65
N MET A 242 -5.42 4.72 36.82
CA MET A 242 -4.00 4.96 36.52
C MET A 242 -3.79 6.31 35.81
N VAL A 243 -2.96 7.18 36.39
CA VAL A 243 -2.44 8.39 35.74
C VAL A 243 -1.08 8.06 35.14
N TYR A 244 -0.87 8.38 33.87
CA TYR A 244 0.39 8.12 33.17
C TYR A 244 1.31 9.35 33.24
N ILE A 245 2.60 9.13 33.50
CA ILE A 245 3.62 10.20 33.59
C ILE A 245 3.91 10.75 32.19
N ASP A 246 3.93 9.87 31.20
CA ASP A 246 4.05 10.20 29.79
C ASP A 246 3.15 9.27 28.97
N THR A 247 2.62 9.75 27.85
CA THR A 247 1.71 8.99 27.00
C THR A 247 2.43 8.62 25.71
N LEU A 248 2.72 7.33 25.53
CA LEU A 248 3.19 6.83 24.24
C LEU A 248 2.02 6.72 23.28
N ILE A 249 2.17 7.28 22.09
CA ILE A 249 1.17 7.26 21.03
C ILE A 249 1.75 6.68 19.75
N ASN A 250 0.92 5.95 18.99
CA ASN A 250 1.23 5.51 17.64
C ASN A 250 0.39 6.31 16.64
N ARG A 251 1.04 6.95 15.66
CA ARG A 251 0.36 7.73 14.63
C ARG A 251 0.51 7.05 13.29
N TYR A 252 -0.60 6.91 12.59
CA TYR A 252 -0.59 6.34 11.26
C TYR A 252 -1.72 6.93 10.42
N ASN A 253 -1.47 6.98 9.12
CA ASN A 253 -2.48 7.29 8.14
C ASN A 253 -3.05 5.97 7.60
N LEU A 254 -4.38 5.82 7.55
CA LEU A 254 -5.02 4.59 7.11
C LEU A 254 -4.66 4.21 5.67
N LEU A 255 -4.56 5.19 4.75
CA LEU A 255 -4.21 4.94 3.35
C LEU A 255 -2.75 4.55 3.19
N LEU A 256 -1.83 5.24 3.88
CA LEU A 256 -0.40 4.90 3.86
C LEU A 256 -0.10 3.58 4.57
N ARG A 257 -0.83 3.26 5.65
CA ARG A 257 -0.73 1.95 6.30
C ARG A 257 -1.20 0.83 5.37
N ALA A 258 -2.28 1.04 4.63
CA ALA A 258 -2.77 0.09 3.63
C ALA A 258 -1.82 -0.07 2.43
N SER A 259 -1.04 0.97 2.11
CA SER A 259 0.04 0.92 1.10
C SER A 259 1.25 0.10 1.59
N GLY A 260 1.37 -0.13 2.89
CA GLY A 260 2.57 -0.73 3.48
C GLY A 260 3.80 0.17 3.40
N ALA A 261 3.60 1.49 3.25
CA ALA A 261 4.68 2.47 3.21
C ALA A 261 4.56 3.46 4.39
N ASP A 262 5.63 3.53 5.19
CA ASP A 262 5.78 4.52 6.26
C ASP A 262 6.68 5.67 5.79
N ILE A 263 6.13 6.50 4.91
CA ILE A 263 6.86 7.61 4.25
C ILE A 263 7.17 8.80 5.16
N ARG A 264 6.74 8.76 6.42
CA ARG A 264 7.12 9.72 7.47
C ARG A 264 8.41 9.31 8.18
N ASN A 265 8.68 8.00 8.23
CA ASN A 265 9.82 7.46 8.93
C ASN A 265 11.11 7.70 8.13
N GLU A 266 12.10 8.32 8.78
CA GLU A 266 13.42 8.61 8.20
C GLU A 266 14.27 7.34 8.02
N ASP A 267 13.98 6.29 8.78
CA ASP A 267 14.72 5.02 8.72
C ASP A 267 14.22 4.11 7.58
N SER A 268 13.14 4.50 6.91
CA SER A 268 12.59 3.77 5.76
C SER A 268 12.92 4.47 4.45
N THR A 269 13.41 3.73 3.45
CA THR A 269 13.69 4.28 2.12
C THR A 269 12.61 3.88 1.12
N TYR A 270 12.11 4.84 0.33
CA TYR A 270 11.14 4.58 -0.74
C TYR A 270 11.48 5.29 -2.06
N VAL A 271 10.91 4.81 -3.15
CA VAL A 271 10.77 5.55 -4.40
C VAL A 271 9.28 5.81 -4.62
N ALA A 272 8.89 7.07 -4.65
CA ALA A 272 7.50 7.49 -4.76
C ALA A 272 7.19 8.01 -6.16
N LEU A 273 6.10 7.53 -6.75
CA LEU A 273 5.56 7.99 -8.03
C LEU A 273 4.36 8.90 -7.70
N LEU A 274 4.60 10.21 -7.52
CA LEU A 274 3.57 11.13 -7.04
C LEU A 274 2.97 11.92 -8.20
N PRO A 275 1.67 11.76 -8.52
CA PRO A 275 1.04 12.52 -9.57
C PRO A 275 0.87 13.99 -9.17
N THR A 276 1.24 14.89 -10.09
CA THR A 276 0.91 16.32 -10.01
C THR A 276 -0.61 16.54 -10.01
N ASN A 277 -1.08 17.74 -9.69
CA ASN A 277 -2.51 18.08 -9.63
C ASN A 277 -3.27 17.76 -10.93
N ALA A 278 -2.60 17.89 -12.09
CA ALA A 278 -3.15 17.53 -13.39
C ALA A 278 -3.17 16.00 -13.58
N ALA A 279 -2.04 15.33 -13.35
CA ALA A 279 -1.93 13.87 -13.43
C ALA A 279 -2.86 13.15 -12.43
N TRP A 280 -3.09 13.70 -11.23
CA TRP A 280 -3.97 13.14 -10.22
C TRP A 280 -5.42 13.10 -10.71
N GLN A 281 -5.86 14.18 -11.35
CA GLN A 281 -7.19 14.24 -11.95
C GLN A 281 -7.31 13.23 -13.10
N GLN A 282 -6.29 13.14 -13.97
CA GLN A 282 -6.25 12.11 -15.02
C GLN A 282 -6.30 10.69 -14.43
N ALA A 283 -5.57 10.44 -13.34
CA ALA A 283 -5.54 9.15 -12.66
C ALA A 283 -6.92 8.76 -12.12
N VAL A 284 -7.55 9.67 -11.37
CA VAL A 284 -8.89 9.46 -10.81
C VAL A 284 -9.93 9.23 -11.91
N GLU A 285 -9.85 9.97 -13.01
CA GLU A 285 -10.75 9.79 -14.15
C GLU A 285 -10.52 8.45 -14.85
N LYS A 286 -9.27 8.13 -15.23
CA LYS A 286 -8.91 6.89 -15.94
C LYS A 286 -9.22 5.65 -15.12
N VAL A 287 -8.71 5.59 -13.88
CA VAL A 287 -8.94 4.45 -12.98
C VAL A 287 -10.42 4.37 -12.60
N GLY A 288 -11.10 5.50 -12.43
CA GLY A 288 -12.51 5.53 -12.11
C GLY A 288 -13.44 4.92 -13.17
N LYS A 289 -12.98 4.65 -14.39
CA LYS A 289 -13.75 3.93 -15.42
C LYS A 289 -13.98 2.46 -15.06
N VAL A 290 -13.04 1.84 -14.35
CA VAL A 290 -13.14 0.43 -13.92
C VAL A 290 -13.82 0.26 -12.55
N TYR A 291 -14.23 1.35 -11.90
CA TYR A 291 -14.94 1.36 -10.61
C TYR A 291 -16.35 1.97 -10.72
N THR A 292 -17.12 1.54 -11.72
CA THR A 292 -18.51 1.98 -11.91
C THR A 292 -19.43 1.14 -11.02
N TYR A 293 -19.83 1.67 -9.88
CA TYR A 293 -20.74 1.00 -8.95
C TYR A 293 -22.21 1.15 -9.38
N GLY A 294 -22.97 0.06 -9.31
CA GLY A 294 -24.42 0.10 -9.47
C GLY A 294 -25.13 0.79 -8.31
N SER A 295 -26.34 1.27 -8.56
CA SER A 295 -27.21 1.91 -7.55
C SER A 295 -27.67 0.94 -6.47
N ARG A 296 -27.74 -0.37 -6.78
CA ARG A 296 -28.20 -1.42 -5.88
C ARG A 296 -27.48 -2.73 -6.13
N TYR A 297 -27.32 -3.50 -5.06
CA TYR A 297 -26.82 -4.86 -5.08
C TYR A 297 -27.79 -5.83 -4.43
N SER A 298 -28.11 -6.92 -5.13
CA SER A 298 -29.22 -7.80 -4.73
C SER A 298 -28.82 -9.15 -4.17
N TYR A 299 -27.57 -9.58 -4.33
CA TYR A 299 -27.14 -10.88 -3.87
C TYR A 299 -26.49 -10.79 -2.50
N ASP A 300 -26.46 -11.92 -1.81
CA ASP A 300 -25.71 -12.14 -0.59
C ASP A 300 -25.14 -13.56 -0.59
N TRP A 301 -24.04 -13.73 0.13
CA TRP A 301 -23.34 -15.00 0.26
C TRP A 301 -22.58 -15.08 1.58
N ASN A 302 -22.94 -16.07 2.40
CA ASN A 302 -22.34 -16.32 3.71
C ASN A 302 -21.46 -17.58 3.76
N GLY A 303 -21.12 -18.19 2.63
CA GLY A 303 -20.36 -19.43 2.56
C GLY A 303 -21.20 -20.71 2.59
N GLN A 304 -22.49 -20.62 2.91
CA GLN A 304 -23.39 -21.78 3.00
C GLN A 304 -24.60 -21.68 2.07
N GLY A 305 -25.11 -20.46 1.87
CA GLY A 305 -26.30 -20.20 1.06
C GLY A 305 -26.12 -19.01 0.12
N PHE A 306 -26.66 -19.16 -1.09
CA PHE A 306 -26.90 -18.04 -2.00
C PHE A 306 -28.29 -17.49 -1.72
N GLN A 307 -28.37 -16.19 -1.45
CA GLN A 307 -29.63 -15.49 -1.21
C GLN A 307 -29.75 -14.29 -2.13
N ARG A 308 -30.99 -13.99 -2.50
CA ARG A 308 -31.35 -12.77 -3.23
C ARG A 308 -32.19 -11.90 -2.31
N ASN A 309 -31.60 -10.77 -1.93
CA ASN A 309 -32.17 -9.81 -1.00
C ASN A 309 -33.23 -8.92 -1.66
N ARG A 310 -33.39 -9.00 -2.99
CA ARG A 310 -34.41 -8.22 -3.73
C ARG A 310 -35.82 -8.63 -3.34
N GLU A 311 -36.12 -9.92 -3.29
CA GLU A 311 -37.43 -10.45 -2.90
C GLU A 311 -37.79 -10.08 -1.47
N GLN A 312 -36.79 -9.88 -0.61
CA GLN A 312 -36.97 -9.51 0.80
C GLN A 312 -36.93 -7.99 1.04
N GLY A 313 -36.68 -7.17 0.00
CA GLY A 313 -36.56 -5.71 0.12
C GLY A 313 -35.29 -5.23 0.83
N THR A 314 -34.32 -6.10 1.08
CA THR A 314 -33.09 -5.87 1.86
C THR A 314 -31.85 -5.65 0.97
N GLN A 315 -32.04 -5.24 -0.28
CA GLN A 315 -30.94 -4.92 -1.20
C GLN A 315 -30.00 -3.89 -0.60
N TYR A 316 -28.70 -4.04 -0.86
CA TYR A 316 -27.75 -3.00 -0.51
C TYR A 316 -27.91 -1.81 -1.47
N LYS A 317 -28.23 -0.64 -0.92
CA LYS A 317 -28.60 0.56 -1.66
C LYS A 317 -27.48 1.58 -1.64
N LEU A 318 -27.08 2.02 -2.83
CA LEU A 318 -26.10 3.08 -3.06
C LEU A 318 -26.71 4.30 -3.79
N ASP A 319 -28.02 4.27 -4.07
CA ASP A 319 -28.79 5.37 -4.66
C ASP A 319 -29.10 6.50 -3.68
N GLY A 320 -28.91 6.28 -2.38
CA GLY A 320 -29.06 7.32 -1.35
C GLY A 320 -28.14 8.51 -1.61
N LYS A 321 -28.61 9.73 -1.30
CA LYS A 321 -27.79 10.93 -1.37
C LYS A 321 -26.83 11.00 -0.19
N MET A 322 -25.63 11.55 -0.40
CA MET A 322 -24.71 11.82 0.71
C MET A 322 -25.27 12.91 1.62
N HIS A 323 -25.11 12.74 2.94
CA HIS A 323 -25.51 13.77 3.91
C HIS A 323 -24.71 15.07 3.75
N SER A 324 -23.41 14.96 3.46
CA SER A 324 -22.51 16.11 3.29
C SER A 324 -22.61 16.79 1.92
N ASP A 325 -23.14 16.10 0.90
CA ASP A 325 -23.33 16.64 -0.46
C ASP A 325 -24.52 15.95 -1.14
N PRO A 326 -25.73 16.54 -1.06
CA PRO A 326 -26.94 15.96 -1.63
C PRO A 326 -26.94 15.83 -3.17
N THR A 327 -25.98 16.45 -3.87
CA THR A 327 -25.86 16.30 -5.33
C THR A 327 -25.33 14.91 -5.70
N ARG A 328 -24.52 14.32 -4.81
CA ARG A 328 -23.83 13.04 -5.00
C ARG A 328 -24.56 11.86 -4.35
N THR A 329 -24.40 10.68 -4.94
CA THR A 329 -24.91 9.42 -4.39
C THR A 329 -23.88 8.70 -3.52
N LEU A 330 -24.32 7.74 -2.72
CA LEU A 330 -23.42 6.83 -2.00
C LEU A 330 -22.54 6.02 -2.96
N ALA A 331 -23.03 5.70 -4.17
CA ALA A 331 -22.22 5.07 -5.23
C ALA A 331 -21.06 5.98 -5.67
N ASP A 332 -21.29 7.29 -5.82
CA ASP A 332 -20.25 8.26 -6.18
C ASP A 332 -19.19 8.39 -5.08
N SER A 333 -19.62 8.34 -3.82
CA SER A 333 -18.74 8.34 -2.64
C SER A 333 -17.86 7.10 -2.60
N LEU A 334 -18.48 5.92 -2.78
CA LEU A 334 -17.77 4.65 -2.80
C LEU A 334 -16.76 4.59 -3.96
N ARG A 335 -17.16 5.07 -5.15
CA ARG A 335 -16.26 5.20 -6.30
C ARG A 335 -15.06 6.08 -5.99
N GLU A 336 -15.29 7.27 -5.43
CA GLU A 336 -14.20 8.18 -5.07
C GLU A 336 -13.22 7.52 -4.09
N TYR A 337 -13.75 6.94 -3.00
CA TYR A 337 -12.94 6.27 -1.99
C TYR A 337 -12.15 5.09 -2.59
N ALA A 338 -12.82 4.20 -3.34
CA ALA A 338 -12.19 3.04 -3.95
C ALA A 338 -11.08 3.44 -4.92
N VAL A 339 -11.31 4.45 -5.77
CA VAL A 339 -10.32 4.93 -6.74
C VAL A 339 -9.13 5.60 -6.05
N GLN A 340 -9.38 6.57 -5.17
CA GLN A 340 -8.32 7.29 -4.47
C GLN A 340 -7.46 6.35 -3.61
N SER A 341 -8.11 5.49 -2.83
CA SER A 341 -7.41 4.53 -1.97
C SER A 341 -6.57 3.55 -2.77
N ASN A 342 -7.09 2.98 -3.87
CA ASN A 342 -6.32 2.04 -4.70
C ASN A 342 -5.15 2.72 -5.42
N ILE A 343 -5.29 3.98 -5.86
CA ILE A 343 -4.15 4.69 -6.44
C ILE A 343 -3.10 4.96 -5.35
N ILE A 344 -3.47 5.60 -4.23
CA ILE A 344 -2.55 5.97 -3.13
C ILE A 344 -1.82 4.75 -2.57
N ARG A 345 -2.54 3.61 -2.45
CA ARG A 345 -1.98 2.34 -1.98
C ARG A 345 -0.77 1.86 -2.79
N ASN A 346 -0.66 2.29 -4.05
CA ASN A 346 0.31 1.76 -5.00
C ASN A 346 1.29 2.80 -5.55
N LEU A 347 1.44 3.96 -4.90
CA LEU A 347 2.38 5.01 -5.34
C LEU A 347 3.82 4.81 -4.88
N PHE A 348 4.08 3.84 -4.01
CA PHE A 348 5.37 3.67 -3.36
C PHE A 348 6.01 2.35 -3.76
N LEU A 349 7.31 2.41 -4.01
CA LEU A 349 8.20 1.28 -4.23
C LEU A 349 9.19 1.25 -3.08
N ALA A 350 9.51 0.06 -2.57
CA ALA A 350 10.46 -0.09 -1.50
C ALA A 350 11.72 -0.82 -2.01
N PRO A 351 12.90 -0.19 -1.99
CA PRO A 351 14.13 -0.80 -2.51
C PRO A 351 14.49 -2.15 -1.89
N TYR A 352 14.18 -2.37 -0.61
CA TYR A 352 14.43 -3.66 0.05
C TYR A 352 13.62 -4.83 -0.55
N ARG A 353 12.55 -4.55 -1.30
CA ARG A 353 11.78 -5.58 -2.02
C ARG A 353 12.38 -5.91 -3.39
N ILE A 354 13.31 -5.10 -3.88
CA ILE A 354 14.09 -5.38 -5.09
C ILE A 354 15.19 -6.35 -4.69
N LYS A 355 15.34 -7.45 -5.44
CA LYS A 355 16.41 -8.42 -5.17
C LYS A 355 17.77 -7.73 -5.30
N GLY A 356 18.54 -7.70 -4.20
CA GLY A 356 19.81 -6.98 -4.13
C GLY A 356 19.68 -5.45 -4.04
N GLY A 357 18.48 -4.91 -3.85
CA GLY A 357 18.25 -3.47 -3.76
C GLY A 357 18.88 -2.80 -2.55
N GLU A 358 19.08 -3.53 -1.45
CA GLU A 358 19.69 -3.00 -0.22
C GLU A 358 21.16 -2.60 -0.37
N VAL A 359 21.85 -3.18 -1.37
CA VAL A 359 23.26 -2.90 -1.66
C VAL A 359 23.44 -1.95 -2.85
N MET A 360 22.35 -1.49 -3.47
CA MET A 360 22.42 -0.56 -4.60
C MET A 360 22.79 0.85 -4.12
N ASP A 361 23.71 1.48 -4.84
CA ASP A 361 23.90 2.91 -4.71
C ASP A 361 22.73 3.70 -5.33
N SER A 362 22.81 5.02 -5.19
CA SER A 362 21.80 5.95 -5.70
C SER A 362 21.60 5.86 -7.22
N ALA A 363 22.66 5.62 -8.00
CA ALA A 363 22.59 5.57 -9.46
C ALA A 363 22.04 4.22 -9.94
N ALA A 364 22.51 3.12 -9.35
CA ALA A 364 22.04 1.77 -9.62
C ALA A 364 20.54 1.61 -9.32
N LEU A 365 20.08 2.14 -8.18
CA LEU A 365 18.66 2.13 -7.82
C LEU A 365 17.81 2.88 -8.86
N MET A 366 18.23 4.08 -9.26
CA MET A 366 17.51 4.88 -10.25
C MET A 366 17.52 4.21 -11.63
N HIS A 367 18.63 3.58 -12.02
CA HIS A 367 18.70 2.81 -13.26
C HIS A 367 17.70 1.64 -13.24
N HIS A 368 17.68 0.85 -12.17
CA HIS A 368 16.74 -0.26 -12.02
C HIS A 368 15.29 0.24 -12.10
N VAL A 369 14.92 1.25 -11.31
CA VAL A 369 13.55 1.80 -11.31
C VAL A 369 13.11 2.27 -12.70
N THR A 370 14.02 2.87 -13.47
CA THR A 370 13.69 3.44 -14.79
C THR A 370 13.75 2.44 -15.93
N HIS A 371 14.33 1.24 -15.76
CA HIS A 371 14.50 0.27 -16.85
C HIS A 371 13.85 -1.09 -16.58
N ALA A 372 13.53 -1.42 -15.33
CA ALA A 372 12.95 -2.71 -14.98
C ALA A 372 11.74 -3.05 -15.85
N ASP A 373 11.60 -4.33 -16.21
CA ASP A 373 10.44 -4.82 -16.95
C ASP A 373 9.11 -4.58 -16.20
N SER A 374 9.19 -4.57 -14.87
CA SER A 374 8.08 -4.43 -13.97
C SER A 374 8.54 -3.86 -12.63
N LEU A 375 7.67 -3.05 -12.03
CA LEU A 375 7.86 -2.50 -10.69
C LEU A 375 6.71 -2.96 -9.80
N ILE A 376 7.04 -3.48 -8.63
CA ILE A 376 6.04 -3.96 -7.67
C ILE A 376 5.88 -2.91 -6.56
N ALA A 377 4.71 -2.31 -6.50
CA ALA A 377 4.33 -1.38 -5.45
C ALA A 377 4.39 -2.04 -4.06
N THR A 378 4.55 -1.24 -3.01
CA THR A 378 4.43 -1.71 -1.63
C THR A 378 3.06 -2.33 -1.36
N GLY A 379 2.01 -1.85 -2.05
CA GLY A 379 0.66 -2.41 -2.04
C GLY A 379 0.47 -3.71 -2.84
N GLY A 380 1.50 -4.17 -3.56
CA GLY A 380 1.52 -5.42 -4.33
C GLY A 380 1.05 -5.31 -5.79
N LEU A 381 0.70 -4.11 -6.26
CA LEU A 381 0.35 -3.87 -7.66
C LEU A 381 1.60 -3.86 -8.53
N VAL A 382 1.51 -4.47 -9.72
CA VAL A 382 2.61 -4.55 -10.68
C VAL A 382 2.40 -3.50 -11.77
N PHE A 383 3.40 -2.65 -11.96
CA PHE A 383 3.46 -1.69 -13.06
C PHE A 383 4.45 -2.20 -14.11
N TYR A 384 3.94 -2.57 -15.28
CA TYR A 384 4.78 -3.06 -16.38
C TYR A 384 5.40 -1.91 -17.16
N ASN A 385 6.64 -2.10 -17.60
CA ASN A 385 7.31 -1.24 -18.54
C ASN A 385 6.84 -1.61 -19.97
N PRO A 386 6.10 -0.73 -20.66
CA PRO A 386 5.57 -1.03 -22.00
C PRO A 386 6.67 -1.16 -23.07
N ALA A 387 7.89 -0.71 -22.78
CA ALA A 387 9.04 -0.85 -23.68
C ALA A 387 9.88 -2.10 -23.38
N ALA A 388 9.59 -2.87 -22.33
CA ALA A 388 10.36 -4.05 -21.97
C ALA A 388 10.23 -5.16 -23.04
N LYS A 389 11.32 -5.90 -23.25
CA LYS A 389 11.37 -7.04 -24.19
C LYS A 389 11.71 -8.30 -23.43
N LYS A 390 11.10 -9.43 -23.81
CA LYS A 390 11.26 -10.71 -23.09
C LYS A 390 12.72 -11.18 -23.05
N GLU A 391 13.48 -10.91 -24.10
CA GLU A 391 14.88 -11.31 -24.24
C GLU A 391 15.84 -10.41 -23.44
N ALA A 392 15.38 -9.21 -23.07
CA ALA A 392 16.16 -8.19 -22.38
C ALA A 392 15.24 -7.31 -21.51
N PRO A 393 14.71 -7.87 -20.40
CA PRO A 393 13.64 -7.25 -19.61
C PRO A 393 14.01 -5.86 -19.09
N ASP A 394 15.27 -5.66 -18.69
CA ASP A 394 15.74 -4.43 -18.04
C ASP A 394 16.55 -3.51 -18.98
N ALA A 395 16.47 -3.71 -20.30
CA ALA A 395 17.31 -2.97 -21.24
C ALA A 395 16.70 -1.65 -21.73
N ASN A 396 15.36 -1.53 -21.74
CA ASN A 396 14.69 -0.39 -22.34
C ASN A 396 14.16 0.56 -21.26
N PHE A 397 14.48 1.84 -21.41
CA PHE A 397 13.98 2.89 -20.55
C PHE A 397 12.45 2.93 -20.56
N ASN A 398 11.84 2.94 -19.37
CA ASN A 398 10.41 2.95 -19.19
C ASN A 398 9.84 4.34 -19.54
N PRO A 399 8.95 4.45 -20.56
CA PRO A 399 8.38 5.72 -21.02
C PRO A 399 7.60 6.52 -19.96
N THR A 400 7.23 5.89 -18.84
CA THR A 400 6.59 6.56 -17.70
C THR A 400 7.53 7.57 -17.03
N PHE A 401 8.84 7.34 -17.07
CA PHE A 401 9.84 8.21 -16.44
C PHE A 401 10.45 9.23 -17.42
N ALA A 402 10.00 9.26 -18.67
CA ALA A 402 10.59 10.09 -19.71
C ALA A 402 10.47 11.58 -19.33
N GLY A 403 11.60 12.29 -19.32
CA GLY A 403 11.66 13.71 -18.95
C GLY A 403 11.54 14.00 -17.45
N LEU A 404 11.28 12.99 -16.60
CA LEU A 404 11.16 13.18 -15.17
C LEU A 404 12.53 13.23 -14.48
N LYS A 405 12.73 14.22 -13.61
CA LYS A 405 13.89 14.30 -12.71
C LYS A 405 13.45 13.98 -11.29
N PRO A 406 14.02 12.97 -10.63
CA PRO A 406 13.63 12.64 -9.26
C PRO A 406 14.08 13.72 -8.29
N TYR A 407 13.17 14.13 -7.40
CA TYR A 407 13.52 14.92 -6.22
C TYR A 407 14.10 13.98 -5.14
N ARG A 408 15.22 14.36 -4.54
CA ARG A 408 15.82 13.61 -3.43
C ARG A 408 15.18 14.02 -2.11
N ALA A 409 14.36 13.12 -1.56
CA ALA A 409 13.84 13.25 -0.20
C ALA A 409 14.85 12.69 0.82
N SER A 410 14.72 13.06 2.09
CA SER A 410 15.58 12.54 3.16
C SER A 410 15.44 11.03 3.35
N ASN A 411 14.27 10.48 3.02
CA ASN A 411 13.92 9.07 3.13
C ASN A 411 13.58 8.41 1.77
N GLY A 412 14.15 8.93 0.68
CA GLY A 412 13.97 8.32 -0.64
C GLY A 412 14.03 9.26 -1.84
N TYR A 413 13.30 8.89 -2.88
CA TYR A 413 13.20 9.65 -4.13
C TYR A 413 11.74 9.85 -4.52
N VAL A 414 11.44 10.99 -5.14
CA VAL A 414 10.11 11.32 -5.62
C VAL A 414 10.15 11.65 -7.10
N PHE A 415 9.41 10.90 -7.90
CA PHE A 415 9.10 11.25 -9.28
C PHE A 415 7.74 11.96 -9.32
N ASN A 416 7.76 13.25 -9.62
CA ASN A 416 6.54 14.02 -9.85
C ASN A 416 6.01 13.69 -11.24
N MET A 417 4.93 12.90 -11.34
CA MET A 417 4.36 12.52 -12.62
C MET A 417 3.52 13.67 -13.17
N GLU A 418 3.92 14.20 -14.32
CA GLU A 418 3.18 15.26 -15.03
C GLU A 418 1.95 14.71 -15.75
N GLU A 419 1.98 13.42 -16.13
CA GLU A 419 0.89 12.70 -16.77
C GLU A 419 0.67 11.33 -16.11
N TYR A 420 -0.57 10.86 -16.08
CA TYR A 420 -0.88 9.51 -15.63
C TYR A 420 -0.89 8.54 -16.82
N ARG A 421 0.20 7.80 -17.00
CA ARG A 421 0.45 6.92 -18.17
C ARG A 421 0.06 5.46 -17.95
N PHE A 422 -0.32 5.07 -16.74
CA PHE A 422 -0.71 3.69 -16.45
C PHE A 422 -2.09 3.37 -17.01
N ASP A 423 -2.18 2.27 -17.76
CA ASP A 423 -3.44 1.72 -18.24
C ASP A 423 -4.09 0.88 -17.13
N PRO A 424 -5.33 1.19 -16.70
CA PRO A 424 -6.05 0.39 -15.73
C PRO A 424 -6.20 -1.09 -16.10
N ALA A 425 -6.34 -1.44 -17.38
CA ALA A 425 -6.49 -2.84 -17.83
C ALA A 425 -5.22 -3.68 -17.64
N TYR A 426 -4.05 -3.05 -17.66
CA TYR A 426 -2.76 -3.70 -17.43
C TYR A 426 -2.30 -3.63 -15.97
N THR A 427 -2.89 -2.72 -15.19
CA THR A 427 -2.43 -2.40 -13.84
C THR A 427 -3.44 -2.84 -12.77
N PHE A 428 -4.68 -2.32 -12.80
CA PHE A 428 -5.68 -2.53 -11.74
C PHE A 428 -6.60 -3.73 -12.00
N VAL A 429 -6.92 -4.00 -13.27
CA VAL A 429 -7.73 -5.16 -13.64
C VAL A 429 -6.84 -6.40 -13.54
N ARG A 430 -7.21 -7.32 -12.65
CA ARG A 430 -6.43 -8.53 -12.35
C ARG A 430 -7.18 -9.78 -12.80
N GLU A 431 -6.41 -10.83 -13.07
CA GLU A 431 -6.97 -12.15 -13.25
C GLU A 431 -7.64 -12.62 -11.96
N ILE A 432 -8.85 -13.12 -12.10
CA ILE A 432 -9.57 -13.86 -11.07
C ILE A 432 -9.68 -15.28 -11.60
N SER A 433 -8.92 -16.20 -11.00
CA SER A 433 -9.02 -17.61 -11.33
C SER A 433 -9.15 -18.45 -10.07
N PHE A 434 -9.93 -19.53 -10.18
CA PHE A 434 -10.18 -20.41 -9.05
C PHE A 434 -10.32 -21.87 -9.48
N LEU A 435 -9.61 -22.72 -8.74
CA LEU A 435 -9.71 -24.17 -8.83
C LEU A 435 -10.95 -24.61 -8.05
N LEU A 436 -11.88 -25.26 -8.73
CA LEU A 436 -13.15 -25.65 -8.12
C LEU A 436 -12.96 -26.72 -7.03
N SER A 437 -11.98 -27.62 -7.21
CA SER A 437 -11.64 -28.67 -6.24
C SER A 437 -11.07 -28.13 -4.94
N SER A 438 -10.48 -26.93 -4.93
CA SER A 438 -9.86 -26.34 -3.73
C SER A 438 -10.90 -25.80 -2.74
N ASN A 439 -12.01 -25.23 -3.22
CA ASN A 439 -13.06 -24.68 -2.36
C ASN A 439 -14.42 -24.55 -3.08
N SER A 440 -14.98 -25.68 -3.53
CA SER A 440 -16.25 -25.71 -4.27
C SER A 440 -17.40 -25.05 -3.52
N ASN A 441 -17.43 -25.18 -2.19
CA ASN A 441 -18.42 -24.55 -1.34
C ASN A 441 -18.42 -23.02 -1.49
N TYR A 442 -17.25 -22.39 -1.60
CA TYR A 442 -17.17 -20.95 -1.76
C TYR A 442 -17.56 -20.50 -3.18
N TYR A 443 -17.16 -21.22 -4.23
CA TYR A 443 -17.34 -20.76 -5.62
C TYR A 443 -18.69 -21.13 -6.23
N VAL A 444 -19.34 -22.21 -5.79
CA VAL A 444 -20.65 -22.63 -6.33
C VAL A 444 -21.77 -21.95 -5.55
N ALA A 445 -22.43 -20.97 -6.17
CA ALA A 445 -23.57 -20.27 -5.58
C ALA A 445 -24.78 -21.20 -5.45
N LYS A 446 -25.11 -21.87 -6.55
CA LYS A 446 -26.30 -22.71 -6.70
C LYS A 446 -26.04 -23.78 -7.76
N SER A 447 -26.65 -24.94 -7.60
CA SER A 447 -26.88 -25.87 -8.71
C SER A 447 -28.29 -26.43 -8.62
N ASP A 448 -28.94 -26.64 -9.75
CA ASP A 448 -30.22 -27.35 -9.82
C ASP A 448 -30.02 -28.66 -10.60
N ASN A 449 -30.67 -29.75 -10.16
CA ASN A 449 -30.55 -31.10 -10.73
C ASN A 449 -29.13 -31.70 -10.72
N ALA A 450 -28.28 -31.28 -9.78
CA ALA A 450 -26.99 -31.93 -9.49
C ALA A 450 -27.14 -32.95 -8.36
N VAL A 451 -26.43 -34.09 -8.43
CA VAL A 451 -26.39 -35.08 -7.34
C VAL A 451 -25.94 -34.45 -6.02
N PHE A 452 -24.92 -33.58 -6.08
CA PHE A 452 -24.48 -32.76 -4.96
C PHE A 452 -24.47 -31.29 -5.36
N LYS A 453 -24.95 -30.41 -4.46
CA LYS A 453 -25.05 -28.95 -4.69
C LYS A 453 -23.75 -28.32 -5.21
N THR A 454 -22.62 -28.78 -4.70
CA THR A 454 -21.30 -28.22 -5.04
C THR A 454 -20.50 -29.16 -5.94
N GLY A 455 -21.12 -30.21 -6.47
CA GLY A 455 -20.47 -31.30 -7.20
C GLY A 455 -19.68 -32.24 -6.28
N THR A 456 -19.03 -33.23 -6.88
CA THR A 456 -18.09 -34.13 -6.20
C THR A 456 -16.67 -33.78 -6.61
N THR A 457 -15.79 -33.58 -5.62
CA THR A 457 -14.36 -33.40 -5.89
C THR A 457 -13.74 -34.75 -6.20
N LEU A 458 -13.17 -34.90 -7.40
CA LEU A 458 -12.47 -36.10 -7.82
C LEU A 458 -10.96 -35.84 -7.85
N ARG A 459 -10.19 -36.79 -7.33
CA ARG A 459 -8.73 -36.75 -7.33
C ARG A 459 -8.18 -37.77 -8.30
N LEU A 460 -7.22 -37.33 -9.09
CA LEU A 460 -6.44 -38.15 -10.00
C LEU A 460 -5.24 -38.69 -9.23
N THR A 461 -5.07 -40.01 -9.31
CA THR A 461 -4.01 -40.78 -8.67
C THR A 461 -3.30 -41.58 -9.76
N THR A 462 -2.17 -42.20 -9.43
CA THR A 462 -1.48 -43.09 -10.36
C THR A 462 -2.36 -44.24 -10.88
N ASN A 463 -3.36 -44.68 -10.10
CA ASN A 463 -4.17 -45.85 -10.45
C ASN A 463 -5.40 -45.50 -11.30
N ASN A 464 -6.00 -44.34 -11.09
CA ASN A 464 -7.25 -43.97 -11.77
C ASN A 464 -7.06 -42.92 -12.87
N HIS A 465 -5.89 -42.27 -12.98
CA HIS A 465 -5.66 -41.26 -13.99
C HIS A 465 -5.33 -41.92 -15.35
N ASN A 466 -6.21 -41.75 -16.33
CA ASN A 466 -5.98 -42.16 -17.71
C ASN A 466 -5.03 -41.19 -18.45
N LYS A 467 -3.79 -41.13 -17.99
CA LYS A 467 -2.77 -40.24 -18.56
C LYS A 467 -2.45 -40.60 -20.01
N TYR A 468 -2.20 -39.57 -20.81
CA TYR A 468 -1.63 -39.71 -22.14
C TYR A 468 -0.33 -40.50 -22.10
N ARG A 469 -0.28 -41.58 -22.86
CA ARG A 469 0.86 -42.50 -22.88
C ARG A 469 0.99 -43.18 -24.23
N LYS A 470 2.21 -43.56 -24.54
CA LYS A 470 2.56 -44.42 -25.66
C LYS A 470 2.21 -45.87 -25.32
N VAL A 471 1.48 -46.54 -26.19
CA VAL A 471 1.20 -47.98 -26.11
C VAL A 471 1.77 -48.62 -27.37
N GLU A 472 2.69 -49.57 -27.18
CA GLU A 472 3.25 -50.34 -28.28
C GLU A 472 2.17 -51.24 -28.89
N SER A 473 2.16 -51.37 -30.21
CA SER A 473 1.23 -52.28 -30.89
C SER A 473 1.57 -53.73 -30.57
N GLU A 474 0.56 -54.59 -30.49
CA GLU A 474 0.74 -56.05 -30.41
C GLU A 474 1.20 -56.65 -31.76
N GLU A 475 1.08 -55.89 -32.86
CA GLU A 475 1.55 -56.29 -34.18
C GLU A 475 3.03 -55.93 -34.39
N GLU A 476 3.82 -56.93 -34.75
CA GLU A 476 5.26 -56.81 -34.97
C GLU A 476 5.57 -55.86 -36.15
N GLY A 477 6.23 -54.73 -35.86
CA GLY A 477 6.59 -53.71 -36.85
C GLY A 477 5.59 -52.56 -37.03
N ALA A 478 4.48 -52.54 -36.28
CA ALA A 478 3.53 -51.43 -36.31
C ALA A 478 4.02 -50.24 -35.44
N GLU A 479 3.73 -49.03 -35.91
CA GLU A 479 4.01 -47.81 -35.14
C GLU A 479 3.16 -47.77 -33.86
N PRO A 480 3.72 -47.28 -32.74
CA PRO A 480 3.05 -47.20 -31.47
C PRO A 480 1.90 -46.18 -31.49
N VAL A 481 0.82 -46.51 -30.76
CA VAL A 481 -0.37 -45.66 -30.67
C VAL A 481 -0.37 -44.91 -29.35
N TYR A 482 -0.71 -43.62 -29.39
CA TYR A 482 -0.89 -42.82 -28.19
C TYR A 482 -2.34 -42.87 -27.74
N VAL A 483 -2.55 -43.19 -26.47
CA VAL A 483 -3.88 -43.31 -25.85
C VAL A 483 -3.94 -42.51 -24.56
N GLY A 484 -5.14 -42.27 -24.05
CA GLY A 484 -5.38 -41.50 -22.82
C GLY A 484 -5.67 -40.02 -23.09
N VAL A 485 -5.64 -39.22 -22.02
CA VAL A 485 -5.98 -37.79 -22.06
C VAL A 485 -4.72 -36.94 -21.97
N GLU A 486 -4.46 -36.14 -22.99
CA GLU A 486 -3.32 -35.22 -23.10
C GLU A 486 -3.50 -33.97 -22.23
N GLY A 487 -2.42 -33.52 -21.60
CA GLY A 487 -2.38 -32.30 -20.80
C GLY A 487 -2.43 -32.55 -19.29
N ASP A 488 -1.96 -31.54 -18.54
CA ASP A 488 -1.88 -31.61 -17.08
C ASP A 488 -3.14 -31.03 -16.42
N VAL A 489 -3.55 -31.64 -15.30
CA VAL A 489 -4.65 -31.15 -14.46
C VAL A 489 -4.05 -30.47 -13.24
N GLU A 490 -4.25 -29.14 -13.14
CA GLU A 490 -3.74 -28.36 -12.01
C GLU A 490 -4.25 -28.92 -10.66
N GLY A 491 -3.32 -29.30 -9.80
CA GLY A 491 -3.64 -29.91 -8.49
C GLY A 491 -4.20 -31.32 -8.55
N ASP A 492 -4.04 -32.03 -9.67
CA ASP A 492 -4.48 -33.42 -9.89
C ASP A 492 -5.93 -33.67 -9.44
N SER A 493 -6.80 -32.67 -9.59
CA SER A 493 -8.18 -32.75 -9.12
C SER A 493 -9.12 -31.86 -9.89
N TYR A 494 -10.40 -32.24 -9.94
CA TYR A 494 -11.45 -31.50 -10.63
C TYR A 494 -12.78 -31.67 -9.91
N GLN A 495 -13.73 -30.80 -10.23
CA GLN A 495 -15.09 -30.87 -9.70
C GLN A 495 -16.03 -31.48 -10.74
N ARG A 496 -16.67 -32.59 -10.39
CA ARG A 496 -17.66 -33.27 -11.23
C ARG A 496 -19.07 -32.87 -10.80
N PHE A 497 -19.84 -32.31 -11.73
CA PHE A 497 -21.26 -32.02 -11.53
C PHE A 497 -22.09 -33.01 -12.35
N GLU A 498 -22.55 -34.07 -11.69
CA GLU A 498 -23.37 -35.12 -12.31
C GLU A 498 -24.86 -34.82 -12.15
N MET A 499 -25.63 -35.10 -13.20
CA MET A 499 -27.07 -34.92 -13.21
C MET A 499 -27.74 -35.89 -12.23
N GLN A 500 -28.65 -35.41 -11.42
CA GLN A 500 -29.52 -36.26 -10.59
C GLN A 500 -30.57 -36.98 -11.45
N SER A 501 -31.11 -36.29 -12.46
CA SER A 501 -32.06 -36.82 -13.42
C SER A 501 -31.72 -36.37 -14.83
N GLU A 502 -31.56 -37.32 -15.75
CA GLU A 502 -31.32 -37.05 -17.18
C GLU A 502 -32.53 -36.39 -17.88
N ARG A 503 -33.70 -36.31 -17.22
CA ARG A 503 -34.94 -35.76 -17.80
C ARG A 503 -35.07 -34.23 -17.67
N SER A 504 -34.21 -33.60 -16.89
CA SER A 504 -34.21 -32.16 -16.61
C SER A 504 -32.84 -31.57 -16.87
N ASP A 505 -32.76 -30.28 -17.16
CA ASP A 505 -31.47 -29.61 -17.36
C ASP A 505 -30.72 -29.56 -16.03
N LEU A 506 -29.39 -29.72 -16.08
CA LEU A 506 -28.50 -29.42 -14.96
C LEU A 506 -28.01 -27.98 -15.12
N THR A 507 -28.20 -27.16 -14.09
CA THR A 507 -27.68 -25.79 -14.06
C THR A 507 -26.71 -25.62 -12.90
N ILE A 508 -25.62 -24.89 -13.14
CA ILE A 508 -24.57 -24.63 -12.16
C ILE A 508 -24.24 -23.14 -12.21
N ASP A 509 -24.35 -22.45 -11.10
CA ASP A 509 -24.06 -21.03 -10.97
C ASP A 509 -22.76 -20.83 -10.16
N PHE A 510 -21.68 -20.44 -10.84
CA PHE A 510 -20.43 -20.05 -10.21
C PHE A 510 -20.43 -18.57 -9.86
N ARG A 511 -19.92 -18.23 -8.68
CA ARG A 511 -19.68 -16.86 -8.24
C ARG A 511 -18.47 -16.30 -8.97
N LEU A 512 -18.59 -15.10 -9.52
CA LEU A 512 -17.45 -14.33 -10.03
C LEU A 512 -17.17 -13.14 -9.08
N PRO A 513 -16.50 -13.37 -7.93
CA PRO A 513 -16.32 -12.33 -6.93
C PRO A 513 -15.29 -11.29 -7.38
N TYR A 514 -15.41 -10.06 -6.86
CA TYR A 514 -14.42 -9.00 -7.02
C TYR A 514 -14.12 -8.55 -8.47
N VAL A 515 -15.01 -8.81 -9.42
CA VAL A 515 -14.87 -8.26 -10.78
C VAL A 515 -15.05 -6.73 -10.77
N LEU A 516 -14.15 -6.03 -11.45
CA LEU A 516 -14.28 -4.59 -11.73
C LEU A 516 -15.23 -4.35 -12.90
N SER A 517 -15.70 -3.10 -13.09
CA SER A 517 -16.51 -2.72 -14.26
C SER A 517 -15.62 -2.55 -15.49
N ALA A 518 -15.07 -3.66 -15.98
CA ALA A 518 -14.07 -3.70 -17.03
C ALA A 518 -14.32 -4.86 -17.98
N ALA A 519 -13.55 -4.91 -19.07
CA ALA A 519 -13.56 -6.01 -20.02
C ALA A 519 -12.64 -7.15 -19.58
N TYR A 520 -13.12 -8.39 -19.71
CA TYR A 520 -12.39 -9.61 -19.40
C TYR A 520 -12.54 -10.64 -20.53
N ARG A 521 -11.54 -11.51 -20.65
CA ARG A 521 -11.67 -12.79 -21.33
C ARG A 521 -12.04 -13.84 -20.29
N ILE A 522 -13.05 -14.66 -20.60
CA ILE A 522 -13.59 -15.65 -19.66
C ILE A 522 -13.39 -17.04 -20.26
N LYS A 523 -12.76 -17.92 -19.49
CA LYS A 523 -12.40 -19.28 -19.89
C LYS A 523 -12.82 -20.32 -18.85
N LEU A 524 -12.99 -21.54 -19.32
CA LEU A 524 -13.12 -22.73 -18.49
C LEU A 524 -12.02 -23.72 -18.84
N ILE A 525 -11.42 -24.32 -17.82
CA ILE A 525 -10.57 -25.50 -17.98
C ILE A 525 -11.39 -26.72 -17.58
N MET A 526 -11.61 -27.62 -18.53
CA MET A 526 -12.47 -28.80 -18.39
C MET A 526 -11.76 -30.06 -18.82
N VAL A 527 -12.20 -31.19 -18.27
CA VAL A 527 -11.64 -32.52 -18.59
C VAL A 527 -12.75 -33.47 -19.06
N PRO A 528 -12.45 -34.42 -19.95
CA PRO A 528 -13.39 -35.47 -20.33
C PRO A 528 -13.65 -36.43 -19.17
N SER A 529 -14.78 -37.15 -19.16
CA SER A 529 -15.06 -38.14 -18.09
C SER A 529 -14.04 -39.29 -18.10
N LYS A 530 -13.56 -39.70 -19.28
CA LYS A 530 -12.54 -40.74 -19.43
C LYS A 530 -11.14 -40.42 -18.92
N ILE A 531 -10.92 -39.22 -18.36
CA ILE A 531 -9.68 -38.91 -17.65
C ILE A 531 -9.53 -39.75 -16.38
N ASN A 532 -10.65 -40.23 -15.82
CA ASN A 532 -10.69 -41.00 -14.58
C ASN A 532 -11.28 -42.40 -14.82
N LEU A 533 -10.44 -43.42 -14.68
CA LEU A 533 -10.77 -44.83 -14.88
C LEU A 533 -11.76 -45.37 -13.83
N ASP A 534 -11.88 -44.73 -12.66
CA ASP A 534 -12.94 -45.10 -11.69
C ASP A 534 -14.33 -44.70 -12.17
N ILE A 535 -14.40 -43.70 -13.07
CA ILE A 535 -15.64 -43.19 -13.66
C ILE A 535 -15.94 -43.86 -14.99
N VAL A 536 -14.91 -44.03 -15.83
CA VAL A 536 -14.98 -44.71 -17.13
C VAL A 536 -13.91 -45.81 -17.16
N PRO A 537 -14.24 -47.04 -16.70
CA PRO A 537 -13.28 -48.15 -16.65
C PRO A 537 -12.76 -48.59 -18.02
N ASP A 538 -13.56 -48.39 -19.07
CA ASP A 538 -13.19 -48.67 -20.47
C ASP A 538 -13.29 -47.40 -21.33
N PRO A 539 -12.21 -46.58 -21.39
CA PRO A 539 -12.17 -45.31 -22.11
C PRO A 539 -12.41 -45.39 -23.61
N GLU A 540 -12.15 -46.54 -24.24
CA GLU A 540 -12.28 -46.73 -25.70
C GLU A 540 -13.75 -46.88 -26.12
N THR A 541 -14.63 -47.20 -25.16
CA THR A 541 -16.08 -47.31 -25.38
C THR A 541 -16.85 -46.07 -24.90
N ASP A 542 -16.15 -45.04 -24.40
CA ASP A 542 -16.79 -43.79 -23.98
C ASP A 542 -17.39 -43.06 -25.19
N THR A 543 -18.71 -42.88 -25.16
CA THR A 543 -19.47 -42.20 -26.20
C THR A 543 -19.97 -40.83 -25.75
N GLU A 544 -19.47 -40.28 -24.64
CA GLU A 544 -19.91 -38.97 -24.16
C GLU A 544 -19.71 -37.86 -25.22
N VAL A 545 -20.80 -37.14 -25.48
CA VAL A 545 -20.82 -35.94 -26.33
C VAL A 545 -21.19 -34.75 -25.45
N VAL A 546 -20.21 -33.89 -25.20
CA VAL A 546 -20.34 -32.72 -24.35
C VAL A 546 -20.97 -31.57 -25.14
N LYS A 547 -22.09 -31.06 -24.61
CA LYS A 547 -22.72 -29.85 -25.12
C LYS A 547 -23.42 -29.12 -23.99
N PHE A 548 -23.10 -27.84 -23.78
CA PHE A 548 -23.67 -27.03 -22.73
C PHE A 548 -23.75 -25.55 -23.14
N ASP A 549 -24.67 -24.82 -22.51
CA ASP A 549 -24.75 -23.36 -22.63
C ASP A 549 -24.04 -22.69 -21.45
N ALA A 550 -23.41 -21.56 -21.71
CA ALA A 550 -22.87 -20.65 -20.70
C ALA A 550 -23.52 -19.27 -20.83
N GLU A 551 -23.83 -18.64 -19.70
CA GLU A 551 -24.29 -17.24 -19.65
C GLU A 551 -23.76 -16.55 -18.39
N ILE A 552 -23.51 -15.24 -18.47
CA ILE A 552 -23.28 -14.39 -17.31
C ILE A 552 -24.62 -13.83 -16.85
N ILE A 553 -24.95 -14.03 -15.58
CA ILE A 553 -26.15 -13.49 -14.95
C ILE A 553 -25.74 -12.46 -13.92
N ASP A 554 -26.16 -11.21 -14.11
CA ASP A 554 -25.90 -10.15 -13.14
C ASP A 554 -26.79 -10.26 -11.90
N ASP A 555 -26.54 -9.40 -10.92
CA ASP A 555 -27.29 -9.37 -9.67
C ASP A 555 -28.72 -8.81 -9.77
N GLU A 556 -29.18 -8.49 -10.98
CA GLU A 556 -30.57 -8.19 -11.29
C GLU A 556 -31.29 -9.37 -11.98
N ASN A 557 -30.59 -10.50 -12.18
CA ASN A 557 -30.99 -11.66 -13.00
C ASN A 557 -31.07 -11.36 -14.51
N ARG A 558 -30.32 -10.38 -15.00
CA ARG A 558 -30.20 -10.13 -16.44
C ARG A 558 -29.10 -11.02 -17.01
N SER A 559 -29.41 -11.68 -18.12
CA SER A 559 -28.48 -12.57 -18.84
C SER A 559 -27.66 -11.79 -19.87
N SER A 560 -26.41 -12.20 -20.07
CA SER A 560 -25.54 -11.76 -21.17
C SER A 560 -25.97 -12.29 -22.55
N GLY A 561 -26.96 -13.18 -22.60
CA GLY A 561 -27.14 -14.10 -23.72
C GLY A 561 -26.26 -15.33 -23.58
N LYS A 562 -26.64 -16.39 -24.29
CA LYS A 562 -26.04 -17.72 -24.20
C LYS A 562 -24.90 -17.91 -25.20
N VAL A 563 -23.83 -18.55 -24.74
CA VAL A 563 -22.77 -19.13 -25.58
C VAL A 563 -22.88 -20.64 -25.47
N THR A 564 -23.07 -21.33 -26.60
CA THR A 564 -23.14 -22.80 -26.64
C THR A 564 -21.78 -23.38 -26.99
N ILE A 565 -21.31 -24.31 -26.18
CA ILE A 565 -20.16 -25.17 -26.48
C ILE A 565 -20.69 -26.51 -26.96
N ASP A 566 -20.19 -26.97 -28.11
CA ASP A 566 -20.65 -28.18 -28.78
C ASP A 566 -19.47 -29.01 -29.28
N GLN A 567 -19.23 -30.17 -28.67
CA GLN A 567 -18.18 -31.10 -29.08
C GLN A 567 -18.28 -31.48 -30.56
N THR A 568 -19.49 -31.58 -31.11
CA THR A 568 -19.69 -31.95 -32.54
C THR A 568 -19.17 -30.89 -33.51
N LYS A 569 -18.86 -29.69 -33.01
CA LYS A 569 -18.24 -28.58 -33.75
C LYS A 569 -16.75 -28.44 -33.46
N GLY A 570 -16.13 -29.41 -32.79
CA GLY A 570 -14.71 -29.38 -32.42
C GLY A 570 -14.38 -28.41 -31.28
N GLN A 571 -15.37 -27.96 -30.51
CA GLN A 571 -15.17 -27.01 -29.40
C GLN A 571 -14.83 -27.70 -28.06
N PHE A 572 -14.82 -29.04 -28.07
CA PHE A 572 -14.40 -29.88 -26.97
C PHE A 572 -13.76 -31.15 -27.56
N ASP A 573 -12.72 -31.64 -26.93
CA ASP A 573 -11.95 -32.80 -27.37
C ASP A 573 -11.88 -33.82 -26.22
N GLN A 574 -12.30 -35.05 -26.49
CA GLN A 574 -12.33 -36.12 -25.50
C GLN A 574 -10.93 -36.65 -25.13
N ASN A 575 -9.90 -36.32 -25.91
CA ASN A 575 -8.55 -36.85 -25.74
C ASN A 575 -7.59 -35.87 -25.07
N LYS A 576 -8.06 -34.72 -24.57
CA LYS A 576 -7.19 -33.75 -23.88
C LYS A 576 -7.90 -32.93 -22.82
N VAL A 577 -7.12 -32.25 -21.99
CA VAL A 577 -7.58 -31.14 -21.13
C VAL A 577 -7.99 -29.98 -22.04
N ASN A 578 -9.21 -29.48 -21.86
CA ASN A 578 -9.81 -28.47 -22.72
C ASN A 578 -9.74 -27.08 -22.08
N GLU A 579 -9.09 -26.13 -22.74
CA GLU A 579 -9.23 -24.69 -22.47
C GLU A 579 -10.32 -24.11 -23.38
N ILE A 580 -11.48 -23.82 -22.79
CA ILE A 580 -12.66 -23.35 -23.51
C ILE A 580 -12.81 -21.85 -23.29
N VAL A 581 -12.68 -21.06 -24.35
CA VAL A 581 -12.94 -19.61 -24.31
C VAL A 581 -14.44 -19.39 -24.47
N LEU A 582 -15.10 -18.92 -23.40
CA LEU A 582 -16.53 -18.60 -23.43
C LEU A 582 -16.78 -17.23 -24.05
N TRP A 583 -15.99 -16.24 -23.65
CA TRP A 583 -15.99 -14.90 -24.24
C TRP A 583 -14.56 -14.44 -24.43
N ASN A 584 -14.19 -14.01 -25.65
CA ASN A 584 -12.92 -13.33 -25.87
C ASN A 584 -12.93 -11.94 -25.21
N LYS A 585 -14.09 -11.28 -25.23
CA LYS A 585 -14.33 -9.99 -24.57
C LYS A 585 -15.73 -9.96 -23.99
N TYR A 586 -15.83 -9.84 -22.67
CA TYR A 586 -17.06 -9.56 -21.95
C TYR A 586 -16.85 -8.37 -21.01
N GLU A 587 -17.68 -7.34 -21.12
CA GLU A 587 -17.58 -6.12 -20.31
C GLU A 587 -18.59 -6.15 -19.18
N PHE A 588 -18.12 -6.18 -17.93
CA PHE A 588 -18.99 -6.07 -16.77
C PHE A 588 -19.44 -4.61 -16.60
N PRO A 589 -20.76 -4.33 -16.61
CA PRO A 589 -21.25 -2.96 -16.49
C PRO A 589 -21.17 -2.41 -15.06
N LYS A 590 -21.05 -3.29 -14.06
CA LYS A 590 -21.00 -2.94 -12.63
C LYS A 590 -19.72 -3.49 -12.00
N CYS A 591 -19.15 -2.71 -11.08
CA CYS A 591 -18.05 -3.11 -10.22
C CYS A 591 -18.60 -3.85 -8.99
N TYR A 592 -18.09 -5.06 -8.74
CA TYR A 592 -18.41 -5.88 -7.58
C TYR A 592 -17.23 -5.99 -6.59
N ALA A 593 -16.12 -5.30 -6.86
CA ALA A 593 -14.98 -5.18 -5.95
C ALA A 593 -15.10 -3.96 -5.05
N GLY A 594 -14.57 -4.02 -3.83
CA GLY A 594 -14.52 -2.85 -2.94
C GLY A 594 -15.86 -2.43 -2.35
N LEU A 595 -16.87 -3.31 -2.35
CA LEU A 595 -18.07 -3.12 -1.53
C LEU A 595 -17.68 -3.14 -0.03
N PRO A 596 -18.42 -2.46 0.86
CA PRO A 596 -18.09 -2.47 2.29
C PRO A 596 -18.08 -3.89 2.87
N SER A 597 -17.27 -4.12 3.90
CA SER A 597 -16.92 -5.46 4.41
C SER A 597 -18.10 -6.35 4.81
N ASN A 598 -19.23 -5.75 5.14
CA ASN A 598 -20.48 -6.37 5.56
C ASN A 598 -21.47 -6.61 4.41
N TYR A 599 -21.08 -6.32 3.16
CA TYR A 599 -21.88 -6.56 1.96
C TYR A 599 -21.10 -7.31 0.91
N VAL A 600 -21.75 -8.29 0.28
CA VAL A 600 -21.18 -9.10 -0.81
C VAL A 600 -22.21 -9.21 -1.91
N SER A 601 -21.81 -8.94 -3.15
CA SER A 601 -22.58 -9.25 -4.35
C SER A 601 -21.62 -9.63 -5.47
N PHE A 602 -22.12 -10.28 -6.52
CA PHE A 602 -21.32 -10.82 -7.61
C PHE A 602 -22.21 -11.15 -8.82
N PRO A 603 -21.69 -11.09 -10.05
CA PRO A 603 -22.31 -11.78 -11.17
C PRO A 603 -22.05 -13.28 -11.06
N ARG A 604 -22.86 -14.06 -11.76
CA ARG A 604 -22.79 -15.52 -11.79
C ARG A 604 -22.46 -15.99 -13.19
N LEU A 605 -21.51 -16.91 -13.31
CA LEU A 605 -21.34 -17.71 -14.52
C LEU A 605 -22.25 -18.92 -14.41
N ARG A 606 -23.33 -18.95 -15.19
CA ARG A 606 -24.25 -20.08 -15.26
C ARG A 606 -23.82 -21.00 -16.39
N LEU A 607 -23.66 -22.28 -16.07
CA LEU A 607 -23.58 -23.36 -17.05
C LEU A 607 -24.90 -24.13 -17.04
N THR A 608 -25.38 -24.50 -18.23
CA THR A 608 -26.57 -25.34 -18.40
C THR A 608 -26.21 -26.53 -19.27
N LEU A 609 -26.15 -27.72 -18.68
CA LEU A 609 -26.13 -28.98 -19.39
C LEU A 609 -27.59 -29.38 -19.67
N PRO A 610 -28.06 -29.31 -20.92
CA PRO A 610 -29.44 -29.64 -21.25
C PRO A 610 -29.74 -31.11 -20.94
N ARG A 611 -31.01 -31.39 -20.63
CA ARG A 611 -31.53 -32.75 -20.43
C ARG A 611 -31.17 -33.67 -21.60
N LYS A 612 -31.01 -34.95 -21.29
CA LYS A 612 -30.79 -36.00 -22.27
C LYS A 612 -32.11 -36.28 -23.01
N GLY A 613 -32.32 -35.57 -24.13
CA GLY A 613 -33.43 -35.85 -25.05
C GLY A 613 -33.14 -37.04 -25.97
N ARG A 614 -33.99 -37.28 -26.98
CA ARG A 614 -33.74 -38.26 -28.08
C ARG A 614 -32.66 -37.78 -29.09
N GLY A 615 -31.77 -36.88 -28.69
CA GLY A 615 -30.72 -36.26 -29.54
C GLY A 615 -29.32 -36.81 -29.25
N PRO A 616 -28.25 -36.27 -29.88
CA PRO A 616 -26.89 -36.79 -29.80
C PRO A 616 -26.16 -36.50 -28.47
N LEU A 617 -26.85 -35.96 -27.47
CA LEU A 617 -26.25 -35.59 -26.19
C LEU A 617 -26.13 -36.84 -25.32
N LEU A 618 -24.90 -37.29 -25.11
CA LEU A 618 -24.60 -38.52 -24.35
C LEU A 618 -23.94 -38.23 -22.99
N CYS A 619 -23.56 -36.98 -22.73
CA CYS A 619 -22.90 -36.57 -21.50
C CYS A 619 -23.90 -36.33 -20.35
N LYS A 620 -23.59 -36.88 -19.16
CA LYS A 620 -24.41 -36.76 -17.94
C LYS A 620 -23.76 -35.91 -16.84
N ALA A 621 -22.58 -35.35 -17.09
CA ALA A 621 -21.85 -34.57 -16.09
C ALA A 621 -20.91 -33.56 -16.72
N LEU A 622 -20.68 -32.43 -16.06
CA LEU A 622 -19.60 -31.51 -16.41
C LEU A 622 -18.44 -31.69 -15.44
N ASN A 623 -17.24 -31.95 -15.96
CA ASN A 623 -16.01 -32.05 -15.17
C ASN A 623 -15.18 -30.77 -15.38
N ILE A 624 -15.09 -29.95 -14.34
CA ILE A 624 -14.51 -28.60 -14.43
C ILE A 624 -13.35 -28.51 -13.44
N VAL A 625 -12.19 -28.11 -13.95
CA VAL A 625 -10.97 -27.92 -13.17
C VAL A 625 -10.95 -26.49 -12.62
N LYS A 626 -11.06 -25.51 -13.52
CA LYS A 626 -10.79 -24.10 -13.22
C LYS A 626 -11.71 -23.17 -14.00
N VAL A 627 -12.11 -22.08 -13.36
CA VAL A 627 -12.70 -20.91 -14.04
C VAL A 627 -11.64 -19.81 -14.06
N VAL A 628 -11.45 -19.16 -15.21
CA VAL A 628 -10.48 -18.08 -15.39
C VAL A 628 -11.18 -16.85 -15.95
N VAL A 629 -11.05 -15.72 -15.27
CA VAL A 629 -11.55 -14.41 -15.68
C VAL A 629 -10.33 -13.49 -15.76
N GLU A 630 -9.72 -13.39 -16.93
CA GLU A 630 -8.47 -12.65 -17.15
C GLU A 630 -8.75 -11.27 -17.78
N PRO A 631 -7.94 -10.22 -17.49
CA PRO A 631 -8.16 -8.90 -18.05
C PRO A 631 -8.10 -8.92 -19.59
N TYR A 632 -9.06 -8.27 -20.25
CA TYR A 632 -9.00 -8.08 -21.70
C TYR A 632 -8.08 -6.90 -22.02
N ARG A 633 -7.05 -7.13 -22.83
CA ARG A 633 -5.95 -6.18 -23.06
C ARG A 633 -5.84 -5.65 -24.50
N GLY A 634 -6.83 -5.96 -25.34
CA GLY A 634 -6.76 -5.72 -26.79
C GLY A 634 -5.89 -6.77 -27.48
N GLU A 635 -6.28 -7.13 -28.70
CA GLU A 635 -5.42 -7.86 -29.64
C GLU A 635 -4.78 -6.85 -30.60
#